data_AF-A0A4Q6XPH2-F1
#
_entry.id   AF-A0A4Q6XPH2-F1
#
_cell.length_a   1.000
_cell.length_b   1.000
_cell.length_c   1.000
_cell.angle_alpha   90.00
_cell.angle_beta   90.00
_cell.angle_gamma   90.00
#
_symmetry.space_group_name_H-M   'P 1'
#
loop_
_entity.id
_entity.type
_entity.pdbx_description
1 polymer ?
#
loop_
_entity_poly.entity_id
_entity_poly.type
_entity_poly.pdbx_seq_one_letter_code
_entity_poly.pdbx_strand_id
1 'polypeptide(L)'
;MILRIITGLLLAMWIPATMDKLVHFGEFSNGMLKQPFPDSLGRALVYLLPAMEILTVLLLVIQQFARSGFLLSAALMAVFSNYVGMTLLLGQHDLPCICGSLIPKLGWFWHFWFNLLFLALSILGYYVERNYRRSVGSVEPASRAGRPKDNILKSFFNSLNLKQ
;
A
#
# COMPACT_ATOMS: atom_id res chain seq x y z
N MET A 1 6.60 -12.96 11.48
CA MET A 1 7.06 -13.57 10.21
C MET A 1 6.09 -13.30 9.07
N ILE A 2 4.80 -13.64 9.22
CA ILE A 2 3.76 -13.49 8.19
C ILE A 2 3.67 -12.07 7.60
N LEU A 3 3.60 -11.03 8.45
CA LEU A 3 3.52 -9.63 7.97
C LEU A 3 4.68 -9.25 7.05
N ARG A 4 5.91 -9.65 7.40
CA ARG A 4 7.10 -9.33 6.60
C ARG A 4 7.05 -10.01 5.22
N ILE A 5 6.51 -11.23 5.16
CA ILE A 5 6.33 -11.96 3.89
C ILE A 5 5.30 -11.25 3.02
N ILE A 6 4.14 -10.88 3.59
CA ILE A 6 3.08 -10.18 2.84
C ILE A 6 3.58 -8.82 2.35
N THR A 7 4.21 -8.02 3.22
CA THR A 7 4.81 -6.74 2.84
C THR A 7 5.87 -6.93 1.75
N GLY A 8 6.74 -7.93 1.87
CA GLY A 8 7.76 -8.24 0.87
C GLY A 8 7.17 -8.56 -0.50
N LEU A 9 6.11 -9.38 -0.56
CA LEU A 9 5.40 -9.70 -1.80
C LEU A 9 4.75 -8.46 -2.43
N LEU A 10 4.11 -7.61 -1.62
CA LEU A 10 3.50 -6.37 -2.11
C LEU A 10 4.56 -5.39 -2.64
N LEU A 11 5.70 -5.26 -1.95
CA LEU A 11 6.81 -4.43 -2.42
C LEU A 11 7.42 -4.98 -3.72
N ALA A 12 7.61 -6.30 -3.81
CA ALA A 12 8.11 -6.95 -5.02
C ALA A 12 7.17 -6.77 -6.23
N MET A 13 5.90 -6.47 -6.00
CA MET A 13 4.92 -6.16 -7.04
C MET A 13 4.87 -4.66 -7.36
N TRP A 14 4.75 -3.80 -6.34
CA TRP A 14 4.58 -2.35 -6.53
C TRP A 14 5.85 -1.67 -7.05
N ILE A 15 7.04 -2.09 -6.61
CA ILE A 15 8.30 -1.46 -7.02
C ILE A 15 8.52 -1.64 -8.52
N PRO A 16 8.53 -2.86 -9.10
CA PRO A 16 8.69 -3.02 -10.54
C PRO A 16 7.56 -2.35 -11.34
N ALA A 17 6.32 -2.41 -10.86
CA ALA A 17 5.18 -1.76 -11.52
C ALA A 17 5.34 -0.23 -11.62
N THR A 18 5.89 0.40 -10.58
CA THR A 18 6.19 1.83 -10.56
C THR A 18 7.38 2.14 -11.45
N MET A 19 8.47 1.39 -11.30
CA MET A 19 9.72 1.64 -12.04
C MET A 19 9.49 1.54 -13.54
N ASP A 20 8.72 0.56 -13.99
CA ASP A 20 8.40 0.41 -15.41
C ASP A 20 7.67 1.64 -15.99
N LYS A 21 6.69 2.19 -15.25
CA LYS A 21 5.97 3.42 -15.67
C LYS A 21 6.86 4.66 -15.68
N LEU A 22 7.84 4.73 -14.79
CA LEU A 22 8.77 5.86 -14.75
C LEU A 22 9.81 5.78 -15.87
N VAL A 23 10.34 4.58 -16.15
CA VAL A 23 11.33 4.35 -17.21
C VAL A 23 10.69 4.47 -18.59
N HIS A 24 9.52 3.86 -18.80
CA HIS A 24 8.81 3.86 -20.08
C HIS A 24 7.61 4.84 -20.05
N PHE A 25 7.80 6.02 -19.47
CA PHE A 25 6.72 6.99 -19.25
C PHE A 25 5.99 7.40 -20.54
N GLY A 26 6.70 7.54 -21.65
CA GLY A 26 6.10 7.87 -22.95
C GLY A 26 5.14 6.77 -23.46
N GLU A 27 5.54 5.50 -23.33
CA GLU A 27 4.71 4.35 -23.72
C GLU A 27 3.49 4.22 -22.80
N PHE A 28 3.71 4.35 -21.49
CA PHE A 28 2.65 4.36 -20.49
C PHE A 28 1.63 5.48 -20.74
N SER A 29 2.11 6.71 -20.98
CA SER A 29 1.24 7.86 -21.28
C SER A 29 0.42 7.63 -22.55
N ASN A 30 1.06 7.16 -23.63
CA ASN A 30 0.38 6.84 -24.88
C ASN A 30 -0.64 5.70 -24.72
N GLY A 31 -0.33 4.68 -23.91
CA GLY A 31 -1.25 3.60 -23.58
C GLY A 31 -2.46 4.08 -22.77
N MET A 32 -2.24 4.99 -21.81
CA MET A 32 -3.28 5.60 -20.98
C MET A 32 -4.28 6.41 -21.80
N LEU A 33 -3.79 7.20 -22.76
CA LEU A 33 -4.65 8.04 -23.62
C LEU A 33 -5.46 7.22 -24.65
N LYS A 34 -5.08 5.97 -24.90
CA LYS A 34 -5.84 5.05 -25.77
C LYS A 34 -6.95 4.29 -25.04
N GLN A 35 -7.02 4.39 -23.71
CA GLN A 35 -8.09 3.77 -22.94
C GLN A 35 -9.43 4.49 -23.19
N PRO A 36 -10.57 3.85 -22.89
CA PRO A 36 -11.88 4.44 -23.12
C PRO A 36 -12.25 5.44 -22.01
N PHE A 37 -11.31 6.33 -21.68
CA PHE A 37 -11.47 7.41 -20.72
C PHE A 37 -11.47 8.75 -21.46
N PRO A 38 -12.14 9.79 -20.92
CA PRO A 38 -11.97 11.14 -21.43
C PRO A 38 -10.50 11.58 -21.35
N ASP A 39 -9.99 12.26 -22.37
CA ASP A 39 -8.58 12.71 -22.45
C ASP A 39 -8.13 13.54 -21.24
N SER A 40 -9.04 14.27 -20.59
CA SER A 40 -8.76 15.01 -19.36
C SER A 40 -8.44 14.07 -18.19
N LEU A 41 -9.24 13.01 -18.03
CA LEU A 41 -9.02 11.98 -17.01
C LEU A 41 -7.77 11.15 -17.32
N GLY A 42 -7.57 10.76 -18.59
CA GLY A 42 -6.38 10.05 -19.03
C GLY A 42 -5.10 10.80 -18.67
N ARG A 43 -5.01 12.10 -18.99
CA ARG A 43 -3.87 12.95 -18.62
C ARG A 43 -3.67 13.06 -17.11
N ALA A 44 -4.74 13.14 -16.32
CA ALA A 44 -4.62 13.15 -14.87
C ALA A 44 -4.07 11.81 -14.34
N LEU A 45 -4.57 10.69 -14.84
CA LEU A 45 -4.14 9.34 -14.44
C LEU A 45 -2.69 9.04 -14.79
N VAL A 46 -2.15 9.62 -15.87
CA VAL A 46 -0.72 9.51 -16.22
C VAL A 46 0.18 10.00 -15.08
N TYR A 47 -0.21 11.02 -14.32
CA TYR A 47 0.59 11.49 -13.18
C TYR A 47 0.14 10.90 -11.86
N LEU A 48 -1.18 10.74 -11.67
CA LEU A 48 -1.73 10.25 -10.42
C LEU A 48 -1.39 8.79 -10.14
N LEU A 49 -1.41 7.92 -11.16
CA LEU A 49 -1.13 6.51 -10.93
C LEU A 49 0.30 6.28 -10.44
N PRO A 50 1.37 6.71 -11.14
CA PRO A 50 2.73 6.55 -10.62
C PRO A 50 2.92 7.19 -9.23
N ALA A 51 2.32 8.35 -8.98
CA ALA A 51 2.39 9.00 -7.67
C ALA A 51 1.78 8.16 -6.56
N MET A 52 0.62 7.54 -6.80
CA MET A 52 -0.06 6.68 -5.84
C MET A 52 0.67 5.35 -5.62
N GLU A 53 1.33 4.83 -6.66
CA GLU A 53 2.17 3.63 -6.55
C GLU A 53 3.41 3.89 -5.67
N ILE A 54 4.11 5.01 -5.92
CA ILE A 54 5.24 5.45 -5.07
C ILE A 54 4.77 5.65 -3.62
N LEU A 55 3.65 6.34 -3.42
CA LEU A 55 3.08 6.56 -2.09
C LEU A 55 2.79 5.23 -1.39
N THR A 56 2.25 4.25 -2.10
CA THR A 56 1.96 2.92 -1.55
C THR A 56 3.25 2.22 -1.11
N VAL A 57 4.30 2.25 -1.93
CA VAL A 57 5.63 1.71 -1.57
C VAL A 57 6.16 2.37 -0.30
N LEU A 58 6.14 3.70 -0.23
CA LEU A 58 6.64 4.45 0.93
C LEU A 58 5.86 4.09 2.21
N LEU A 59 4.52 4.02 2.13
CA LEU A 59 3.69 3.66 3.27
C LEU A 59 3.91 2.22 3.73
N LEU A 60 4.18 1.28 2.81
CA LEU A 60 4.46 -0.12 3.14
C LEU A 60 5.86 -0.32 3.77
N VAL A 61 6.86 0.46 3.36
CA VAL A 61 8.22 0.41 3.93
C VAL A 61 8.26 0.99 5.33
N ILE A 62 7.54 2.09 5.55
CA ILE A 62 7.54 2.81 6.83
C ILE A 62 6.61 2.09 7.83
N GLN A 63 7.20 1.37 8.80
CA GLN A 63 6.46 0.54 9.78
C GLN A 63 5.34 1.29 10.51
N GLN A 64 5.50 2.58 10.82
CA GLN A 64 4.45 3.37 11.47
C GLN A 64 3.20 3.55 10.59
N PHE A 65 3.36 3.56 9.26
CA PHE A 65 2.29 3.75 8.28
C PHE A 65 1.88 2.48 7.54
N ALA A 66 2.48 1.33 7.87
CA ALA A 66 2.23 0.06 7.18
C ALA A 66 0.74 -0.28 7.04
N ARG A 67 -0.08 0.02 8.07
CA ARG A 67 -1.53 -0.18 8.02
C ARG A 67 -2.22 0.64 6.93
N SER A 68 -1.83 1.91 6.79
CA SER A 68 -2.31 2.78 5.71
C SER A 68 -1.80 2.30 4.34
N GLY A 69 -0.56 1.80 4.27
CA GLY A 69 0.00 1.19 3.07
C GLY A 69 -0.79 -0.03 2.59
N PHE A 70 -1.15 -0.96 3.49
CA PHE A 70 -2.00 -2.11 3.16
C PHE A 70 -3.40 -1.68 2.70
N LEU A 71 -3.99 -0.69 3.35
CA LEU A 71 -5.31 -0.16 2.97
C LEU A 71 -5.26 0.49 1.58
N LEU A 72 -4.25 1.31 1.32
CA LEU A 72 -4.07 1.97 0.03
C LEU A 72 -3.81 0.95 -1.08
N SER A 73 -2.95 -0.04 -0.82
CA SER A 73 -2.69 -1.14 -1.73
C SER A 73 -3.98 -1.90 -2.07
N ALA A 74 -4.80 -2.23 -1.07
CA ALA A 74 -6.09 -2.89 -1.29
C ALA A 74 -7.05 -2.01 -2.11
N ALA A 75 -7.12 -0.71 -1.84
CA ALA A 75 -7.97 0.21 -2.59
C ALA A 75 -7.55 0.30 -4.06
N LEU A 76 -6.26 0.48 -4.34
CA LEU A 76 -5.74 0.53 -5.71
C LEU A 76 -5.96 -0.80 -6.45
N MET A 77 -5.67 -1.94 -5.81
CA MET A 77 -5.92 -3.26 -6.39
C MET A 77 -7.41 -3.50 -6.68
N ALA A 78 -8.32 -3.02 -5.82
CA ALA A 78 -9.76 -3.13 -6.06
C ALA A 78 -10.21 -2.28 -7.26
N VAL A 79 -9.73 -1.04 -7.36
CA VAL A 79 -10.02 -0.17 -8.52
C VAL A 79 -9.50 -0.81 -9.82
N PHE A 80 -8.25 -1.29 -9.82
CA PHE A 80 -7.69 -1.96 -10.99
C PHE A 80 -8.41 -3.26 -11.33
N SER A 81 -8.79 -4.06 -10.34
CA SER A 81 -9.58 -5.29 -10.56
C SER A 81 -10.93 -4.99 -11.18
N ASN A 82 -11.64 -3.97 -10.66
CA ASN A 82 -12.93 -3.56 -11.20
C ASN A 82 -12.81 -3.08 -12.65
N TYR A 83 -11.79 -2.29 -12.96
CA TYR A 83 -11.51 -1.85 -14.33
C TYR A 83 -11.28 -3.03 -15.28
N VAL A 84 -10.33 -3.91 -14.94
CA VAL A 84 -10.00 -5.11 -15.73
C VAL A 84 -11.22 -6.02 -15.87
N GLY A 85 -12.00 -6.21 -14.80
CA GLY A 85 -13.22 -7.00 -14.81
C GLY A 85 -14.28 -6.44 -15.76
N MET A 86 -14.46 -5.11 -15.77
CA MET A 86 -15.37 -4.44 -16.70
C MET A 86 -14.92 -4.63 -18.16
N THR A 87 -13.62 -4.45 -18.44
CA THR A 87 -13.05 -4.66 -19.78
C THR A 87 -13.24 -6.11 -20.26
N LEU A 88 -13.08 -7.10 -19.38
CA LEU A 88 -13.34 -8.51 -19.67
C LEU A 88 -14.81 -8.78 -19.98
N LEU A 89 -15.74 -8.20 -19.22
CA LEU A 89 -17.19 -8.36 -19.44
C LEU A 89 -17.67 -7.72 -20.74
N LEU A 90 -17.03 -6.61 -21.16
CA LEU A 90 -17.34 -5.91 -22.40
C LEU A 90 -16.64 -6.53 -23.64
N GLY A 91 -15.84 -7.59 -23.46
CA GLY A 91 -15.12 -8.26 -24.56
C GLY A 91 -14.03 -7.40 -25.20
N GLN A 92 -13.56 -6.36 -24.51
CA GLN A 92 -12.61 -5.37 -25.01
C GLN A 92 -11.16 -5.87 -24.85
N HIS A 93 -10.80 -6.91 -25.59
CA HIS A 93 -9.50 -7.60 -25.44
C HIS A 93 -8.32 -6.91 -26.15
N ASP A 94 -8.60 -6.02 -27.11
CA ASP A 94 -7.58 -5.39 -27.98
C ASP A 94 -6.98 -4.10 -27.41
N LEU A 95 -7.37 -3.70 -26.20
CA LEU A 95 -6.83 -2.48 -25.60
C LEU A 95 -5.39 -2.70 -25.12
N PRO A 96 -4.48 -1.72 -25.32
CA PRO A 96 -3.14 -1.81 -24.77
C PRO A 96 -3.22 -1.79 -23.25
N CYS A 97 -2.71 -2.83 -22.60
CA CYS A 97 -2.64 -2.89 -21.14
C CYS A 97 -1.66 -1.83 -20.62
N ILE A 98 -2.12 -1.01 -19.68
CA ILE A 98 -1.39 0.15 -19.14
C ILE A 98 -0.52 -0.24 -17.92
N CYS A 99 -0.60 -1.50 -17.51
CA CYS A 99 -0.06 -1.99 -16.25
C CYS A 99 1.46 -2.26 -16.31
N GLY A 100 2.05 -2.25 -17.51
CA GLY A 100 3.50 -2.15 -17.72
C GLY A 100 4.01 -2.73 -19.05
N SER A 101 5.04 -2.09 -19.62
CA SER A 101 5.84 -2.57 -20.76
C SER A 101 6.69 -3.79 -20.41
N LEU A 102 6.90 -4.08 -19.13
CA LEU A 102 7.70 -5.21 -18.63
C LEU A 102 7.00 -6.58 -18.69
N ILE A 103 5.66 -6.64 -18.74
CA ILE A 103 4.92 -7.89 -18.95
C ILE A 103 3.92 -7.75 -20.13
N PRO A 104 4.43 -7.59 -21.36
CA PRO A 104 3.59 -7.34 -22.53
C PRO A 104 2.75 -8.56 -22.97
N LYS A 105 2.75 -9.67 -22.21
CA LYS A 105 2.16 -10.96 -22.61
C LYS A 105 1.17 -11.58 -21.62
N LEU A 106 0.89 -10.97 -20.46
CA LEU A 106 -0.21 -11.47 -19.64
C LEU A 106 -1.53 -11.00 -20.28
N GLY A 107 -2.34 -11.95 -20.75
CA GLY A 107 -3.69 -11.65 -21.21
C GLY A 107 -4.53 -11.03 -20.07
N TRP A 108 -5.54 -10.25 -20.44
CA TRP A 108 -6.46 -9.57 -19.51
C TRP A 108 -7.01 -10.49 -18.41
N PHE A 109 -7.31 -11.74 -18.75
CA PHE A 109 -7.78 -12.76 -17.80
C PHE A 109 -6.76 -13.06 -16.69
N TRP A 110 -5.49 -13.24 -17.05
CA TRP A 110 -4.43 -13.52 -16.08
C TRP A 110 -4.12 -12.30 -15.21
N HIS A 111 -4.19 -11.10 -15.78
CA HIS A 111 -4.06 -9.86 -15.01
C HIS A 111 -5.17 -9.68 -13.98
N PHE A 112 -6.41 -10.05 -14.31
CA PHE A 112 -7.51 -10.00 -13.36
C PHE A 112 -7.23 -10.88 -12.12
N TRP A 113 -6.83 -12.12 -12.34
CA TRP A 113 -6.48 -13.04 -11.25
C TRP A 113 -5.28 -12.57 -10.43
N PHE A 114 -4.27 -12.01 -11.10
CA PHE A 114 -3.13 -11.40 -10.43
C PHE A 114 -3.57 -10.27 -9.50
N ASN A 115 -4.40 -9.35 -9.98
CA ASN A 115 -4.91 -8.25 -9.15
C ASN A 115 -5.75 -8.76 -7.97
N LEU A 116 -6.59 -9.78 -8.17
CA LEU A 116 -7.37 -10.40 -7.09
C LEU A 116 -6.50 -11.07 -6.03
N LEU A 117 -5.41 -11.73 -6.44
CA LEU A 117 -4.45 -12.32 -5.49
C LEU A 117 -3.81 -11.24 -4.62
N PHE A 118 -3.32 -10.16 -5.22
CA PHE A 118 -2.68 -9.06 -4.48
C PHE A 118 -3.68 -8.21 -3.69
N LEU A 119 -4.93 -8.11 -4.13
CA LEU A 119 -6.03 -7.57 -3.33
C LEU A 119 -6.23 -8.39 -2.05
N ALA A 120 -6.35 -9.71 -2.18
CA ALA A 120 -6.52 -10.61 -1.04
C ALA A 120 -5.33 -10.53 -0.07
N LEU A 121 -4.09 -10.50 -0.58
CA LEU A 121 -2.88 -10.31 0.23
C LEU A 121 -2.88 -8.96 0.95
N SER A 122 -3.29 -7.87 0.29
CA SER A 122 -3.38 -6.54 0.90
C SER A 122 -4.40 -6.50 2.05
N ILE A 123 -5.56 -7.10 1.84
CA ILE A 123 -6.61 -7.23 2.86
C ILE A 123 -6.12 -8.08 4.04
N LEU A 124 -5.48 -9.22 3.76
CA LEU A 124 -4.92 -10.08 4.80
C LEU A 124 -3.84 -9.35 5.61
N GLY A 125 -2.91 -8.66 4.93
CA GLY A 125 -1.89 -7.84 5.57
C GLY A 125 -2.48 -6.79 6.51
N TYR A 126 -3.53 -6.09 6.07
CA TYR A 126 -4.24 -5.12 6.90
C TYR A 126 -4.84 -5.74 8.17
N TYR A 127 -5.51 -6.89 8.08
CA TYR A 127 -6.12 -7.56 9.23
C TYR A 127 -5.06 -8.09 10.21
N VAL A 128 -4.00 -8.71 9.70
CA VAL A 128 -2.91 -9.22 10.54
C VAL A 128 -2.20 -8.07 11.26
N GLU A 129 -1.95 -6.94 10.57
CA GLU A 129 -1.31 -5.75 11.14
C GLU A 129 -2.19 -5.11 12.23
N ARG A 130 -3.50 -5.01 11.96
CA ARG A 130 -4.48 -4.51 12.93
C ARG A 130 -4.52 -5.35 14.20
N ASN A 131 -4.51 -6.68 14.05
CA ASN A 131 -4.57 -7.60 15.18
C ASN A 131 -3.26 -7.57 15.99
N TYR A 132 -2.10 -7.50 15.31
CA TYR A 132 -0.81 -7.34 15.97
C TYR A 132 -0.75 -6.07 16.82
N ARG A 133 -1.15 -4.91 16.27
CA ARG A 133 -1.19 -3.65 17.01
C ARG A 133 -2.15 -3.68 18.19
N ARG A 134 -3.31 -4.33 18.04
CA ARG A 134 -4.27 -4.52 19.14
C ARG A 134 -3.67 -5.33 20.28
N SER A 135 -3.00 -6.46 19.98
CA SER A 135 -2.36 -7.28 21.01
C SER A 135 -1.23 -6.55 21.74
N VAL A 136 -0.45 -5.72 21.05
CA VAL A 136 0.60 -4.91 21.67
C VAL A 136 0.00 -3.77 22.50
N GLY A 137 -1.04 -3.10 22.00
CA GLY A 137 -1.72 -2.02 22.71
C GLY A 137 -2.50 -2.46 23.95
N SER A 138 -3.00 -3.70 24.01
CA SER A 138 -3.69 -4.24 25.19
C SER A 138 -2.74 -4.63 26.34
N VAL A 139 -1.44 -4.77 26.08
CA VAL A 139 -0.45 -5.18 27.10
C VAL A 139 0.07 -3.98 27.91
N GLU A 140 -0.16 -2.74 27.45
CA GLU A 140 0.28 -1.52 28.14
C GLU A 140 -0.94 -0.59 28.30
N PRO A 141 -1.52 -0.36 29.52
CA PRO A 141 -0.84 -0.12 30.80
C PRO A 141 -1.56 -0.66 32.06
N ALA A 142 -1.08 -1.76 32.65
CA ALA A 142 -1.17 -1.98 34.11
C ALA A 142 0.23 -2.03 34.76
N SER A 143 1.25 -2.37 33.98
CA SER A 143 2.65 -2.47 34.44
C SER A 143 3.40 -1.12 34.52
N ARG A 144 2.87 -0.05 33.91
CA ARG A 144 3.48 1.31 33.98
C ARG A 144 3.02 2.14 35.19
N ALA A 145 2.13 1.64 36.04
CA ALA A 145 1.63 2.38 37.21
C ALA A 145 2.63 2.46 38.40
N GLY A 146 3.88 2.07 38.21
CA GLY A 146 4.91 2.16 39.25
C GLY A 146 6.30 1.81 38.73
N ARG A 147 6.79 2.55 37.74
CA ARG A 147 8.17 2.35 37.28
C ARG A 147 9.09 3.07 38.30
N PRO A 148 10.22 2.47 38.74
CA PRO A 148 11.04 3.05 39.80
C PRO A 148 11.62 4.43 39.46
N LYS A 149 11.80 4.75 38.17
CA LYS A 149 12.37 6.03 37.72
C LYS A 149 11.46 7.22 38.03
N ASP A 150 10.15 7.03 38.00
CA ASP A 150 9.12 8.01 38.31
C ASP A 150 9.14 8.34 39.81
N ASN A 151 9.42 7.34 40.66
CA ASN A 151 9.59 7.52 42.09
C ASN A 151 10.92 8.19 42.45
N ILE A 152 12.01 7.91 41.72
CA ILE A 152 13.31 8.56 41.91
C ILE A 152 13.24 10.04 41.52
N LEU A 153 12.62 10.37 40.38
CA LEU A 153 12.43 11.76 39.96
C LEU A 153 11.55 12.53 40.93
N LYS A 154 10.46 11.92 41.42
CA LYS A 154 9.61 12.52 42.46
C LYS A 154 10.36 12.70 43.79
N SER A 155 11.20 11.75 44.21
CA SER A 155 11.97 11.89 45.45
C SER A 155 13.08 12.96 45.34
N PHE A 156 13.72 13.07 44.18
CA PHE A 156 14.68 14.14 43.89
C PHE A 156 14.03 15.54 43.88
N PHE A 157 12.84 15.67 43.27
CA PHE A 157 12.13 16.96 43.29
C PHE A 157 11.59 17.30 44.69
N ASN A 158 11.11 16.31 45.44
CA ASN A 158 10.67 16.54 46.82
C ASN A 158 11.83 16.91 47.76
N SER A 159 13.05 16.39 47.54
CA SER A 159 14.22 16.80 48.34
C SER A 159 14.71 18.21 48.00
N LEU A 160 14.49 18.68 46.77
CA LEU A 160 14.78 20.06 46.35
C LEU A 160 13.78 21.09 46.89
N ASN A 161 12.54 20.68 47.16
CA ASN A 161 11.47 21.56 47.68
C ASN A 161 11.44 21.67 49.23
N LEU A 162 12.37 21.01 49.94
CA LEU A 162 12.46 21.02 51.42
C LEU A 162 13.48 22.04 51.96
N LYS A 163 13.93 23.01 51.15
CA LYS A 163 14.93 24.00 51.53
C LYS A 163 14.42 25.44 51.54
N GLN A 164 13.14 25.64 51.89
CA GLN A 164 12.59 26.92 52.35
C GLN A 164 12.22 26.81 53.83
#